data_AF-A0A2M7FRJ2-F1
#
_entry.id   AF-A0A2M7FRJ2-F1
#
_cell.length_a   1.000
_cell.length_b   1.000
_cell.length_c   1.000
_cell.angle_alpha   90.00
_cell.angle_beta   90.00
_cell.angle_gamma   90.00
#
_symmetry.space_group_name_H-M   'P 1'
#
loop_
_entity.id
_entity.type
_entity.pdbx_description
1 polymer ?
#
loop_
_entity_poly.entity_id
_entity_poly.type
_entity_poly.pdbx_seq_one_letter_code
_entity_poly.pdbx_strand_id
1 'polypeptide(L)'
;MPKLSTELPEPITLKQSIGPSFILLGLALGSGELIMWPYLVSLYGLGIIWGGLVGITFQYFLNTEIMRYTLAWGESVFVGWRRWGKLVPIWFIFSTVIPWALPGFVTASSALLNHVFPILPQRLTSVFLIILTGLILSMG
;
A
#
# COMPACT_ATOMS: atom_id res chain seq x y z
N MET A 1 5.64 -14.88 -29.21
CA MET A 1 5.81 -13.51 -28.66
C MET A 1 4.56 -12.72 -29.07
N PRO A 2 3.81 -12.11 -28.14
CA PRO A 2 2.66 -11.31 -28.52
C PRO A 2 3.13 -10.09 -29.32
N LYS A 3 2.42 -9.73 -30.39
CA LYS A 3 2.71 -8.53 -31.18
C LYS A 3 2.39 -7.30 -30.32
N LEU A 4 3.40 -6.51 -29.99
CA LEU A 4 3.22 -5.20 -29.36
C LEU A 4 2.49 -4.29 -30.35
N SER A 5 1.28 -3.84 -29.99
CA SER A 5 0.62 -2.75 -30.69
C SER A 5 1.48 -1.50 -30.55
N THR A 6 1.99 -0.99 -31.66
CA THR A 6 2.85 0.20 -31.74
C THR A 6 2.12 1.51 -31.46
N GLU A 7 0.81 1.47 -31.27
CA GLU A 7 -0.02 2.63 -30.90
C GLU A 7 -0.22 2.65 -29.39
N LEU A 8 0.65 3.39 -28.68
CA LEU A 8 0.40 3.76 -27.31
C LEU A 8 -0.53 4.98 -27.27
N PRO A 9 -1.52 5.03 -26.36
CA PRO A 9 -2.37 6.20 -26.21
C PRO A 9 -1.51 7.44 -25.91
N GLU A 10 -1.91 8.59 -26.46
CA GLU A 10 -1.18 9.84 -26.22
C GLU A 10 -1.15 10.17 -24.72
N PRO A 11 0.01 10.58 -24.18
CA PRO A 11 0.15 10.87 -22.77
C PRO A 11 -0.76 12.04 -22.39
N ILE A 12 -1.60 11.82 -21.38
CA ILE A 12 -2.41 12.88 -20.78
C ILE A 12 -1.52 14.04 -20.34
N THR A 13 -1.98 15.27 -20.55
CA THR A 13 -1.21 16.45 -20.15
C THR A 13 -1.06 16.50 -18.63
N LEU A 14 0.09 16.98 -18.14
CA LEU A 14 0.38 17.10 -16.70
C LEU A 14 -0.76 17.80 -15.94
N LYS A 15 -1.34 18.86 -16.52
CA LYS A 15 -2.47 19.60 -15.93
C LYS A 15 -3.73 18.76 -15.73
N GLN A 16 -4.05 17.85 -16.66
CA GLN A 16 -5.20 16.95 -16.56
C GLN A 16 -4.92 15.78 -15.61
N SER A 17 -3.66 15.41 -15.40
CA SER A 17 -3.27 14.34 -14.48
C SER A 17 -3.29 14.73 -13.00
N ILE A 18 -3.11 16.02 -12.67
CA ILE A 18 -2.97 16.49 -11.27
C ILE A 18 -4.23 16.20 -10.45
N GLY A 19 -5.42 16.46 -10.99
CA GLY A 19 -6.69 16.26 -10.27
C GLY A 19 -6.90 14.79 -9.86
N PRO A 20 -6.90 13.84 -10.82
CA PRO A 20 -6.99 12.42 -10.52
C PRO A 20 -5.84 11.92 -9.63
N SER A 21 -4.62 12.40 -9.85
CA SER A 21 -3.46 11.98 -9.05
C SER A 21 -3.58 12.43 -7.60
N PHE A 22 -4.12 13.62 -7.33
CA PHE A 22 -4.32 14.11 -5.97
C PHE A 22 -5.37 13.29 -5.21
N ILE A 23 -6.45 12.89 -5.89
CA ILE A 23 -7.48 11.99 -5.34
C ILE A 23 -6.85 10.62 -5.05
N LEU A 24 -6.06 10.08 -5.99
CA LEU A 24 -5.39 8.79 -5.85
C LEU A 24 -4.35 8.82 -4.72
N LEU A 25 -3.59 9.92 -4.58
CA LEU A 25 -2.64 10.13 -3.49
C LEU A 25 -3.35 10.21 -2.14
N GLY A 26 -4.48 10.92 -2.06
CA GLY A 26 -5.27 11.00 -0.83
C GLY A 26 -5.86 9.65 -0.41
N LEU A 27 -6.23 8.80 -1.37
CA LEU A 27 -6.67 7.43 -1.11
C LEU A 27 -5.51 6.49 -0.76
N ALA A 28 -4.34 6.70 -1.36
CA ALA A 28 -3.14 5.89 -1.12
C ALA A 28 -2.47 6.21 0.22
N LEU A 29 -2.58 7.46 0.70
CA LEU A 29 -2.09 7.89 2.00
C LEU A 29 -3.01 7.32 3.09
N GLY A 30 -2.70 6.11 3.55
CA GLY A 30 -3.54 5.38 4.49
C GLY A 30 -3.59 6.02 5.87
N SER A 31 -4.69 5.80 6.60
CA SER A 31 -4.85 6.20 8.01
C SER A 31 -3.69 5.75 8.92
N GLY A 32 -3.02 4.65 8.57
CA GLY A 32 -1.85 4.14 9.27
C GLY A 32 -0.64 5.08 9.23
N GLU A 33 -0.39 5.76 8.11
CA GLU A 33 0.73 6.70 7.99
C GLU A 33 0.47 7.96 8.83
N LEU A 34 -0.77 8.43 8.84
CA LEU A 34 -1.19 9.60 9.62
C LEU A 34 -1.09 9.39 11.14
N ILE A 35 -1.16 8.15 11.63
CA ILE A 35 -1.03 7.82 13.05
C ILE A 35 0.40 7.38 13.40
N MET A 36 1.01 6.56 12.54
CA MET A 36 2.32 5.97 12.77
C MET A 36 3.43 7.03 12.69
N TRP A 37 3.37 7.98 11.76
CA TRP A 37 4.41 9.01 11.65
C TRP A 37 4.48 9.92 12.88
N PRO A 38 3.38 10.52 13.39
CA PRO A 38 3.43 11.27 14.63
C PRO A 38 3.90 10.44 15.83
N TYR A 39 3.48 9.18 15.90
CA TYR A 39 3.93 8.26 16.96
C TYR A 39 5.44 8.05 16.90
N LEU A 40 5.99 7.73 15.73
CA LEU A 40 7.44 7.54 15.58
C LEU A 40 8.21 8.84 15.80
N VAL A 41 7.71 9.99 15.33
CA VAL A 41 8.34 11.30 15.59
C VAL A 41 8.31 11.64 17.08
N SER A 42 7.25 11.27 17.81
CA SER A 42 7.18 11.48 19.27
C SER A 42 8.21 10.66 20.05
N LEU A 43 8.57 9.47 19.56
CA LEU A 43 9.52 8.57 20.20
C LEU A 43 10.98 8.82 19.79
N TYR A 44 11.21 9.07 18.50
CA TYR A 44 12.55 9.14 17.89
C TYR A 44 12.93 10.54 17.41
N GLY A 45 12.03 11.52 17.58
CA GLY A 45 12.22 12.90 17.11
C GLY A 45 12.08 13.06 15.59
N LEU A 46 12.35 14.27 15.10
CA LEU A 46 12.29 14.61 13.67
C LEU A 46 13.38 13.90 12.83
N GLY A 47 14.34 13.24 13.47
CA GLY A 47 15.45 12.55 12.82
C GLY A 47 15.03 11.36 11.95
N ILE A 48 13.78 10.90 12.01
CA ILE A 48 13.27 9.77 11.21
C ILE A 48 12.67 10.18 9.85
N ILE A 49 12.46 11.48 9.62
CA ILE A 49 11.75 11.98 8.42
C ILE A 49 12.47 11.58 7.13
N TRP A 50 13.80 11.48 7.15
CA TRP A 50 14.57 11.02 5.99
C TRP A 50 14.18 9.60 5.54
N GLY A 51 13.72 8.75 6.48
CA GLY A 51 13.23 7.41 6.15
C GLY A 51 11.98 7.47 5.27
N GLY A 52 11.10 8.44 5.50
CA GLY A 52 9.94 8.69 4.64
C GLY A 52 10.34 9.13 3.24
N LEU A 53 11.33 10.02 3.13
CA LEU A 53 11.87 10.46 1.84
C LEU A 53 12.46 9.30 1.03
N VAL A 54 13.22 8.42 1.70
CA VAL A 54 13.78 7.21 1.08
C VAL A 54 12.66 6.26 0.64
N GLY A 55 11.66 6.02 1.50
CA GLY A 55 10.52 5.17 1.18
C GLY A 55 9.74 5.64 -0.05
N ILE A 56 9.40 6.93 -0.10
CA ILE A 56 8.69 7.54 -1.24
C ILE A 56 9.53 7.46 -2.52
N THR A 57 10.84 7.67 -2.41
CA THR A 57 11.76 7.57 -3.55
C THR A 57 11.78 6.14 -4.09
N PHE A 58 11.94 5.13 -3.23
CA PHE A 58 11.88 3.72 -3.63
C PHE A 58 10.53 3.37 -4.25
N GLN A 59 9.42 3.81 -3.66
CA GLN A 59 8.08 3.58 -4.19
C GLN A 59 7.91 4.19 -5.59
N TYR A 60 8.41 5.42 -5.80
CA TYR A 60 8.39 6.07 -7.11
C TYR A 60 9.19 5.27 -8.16
N PHE A 61 10.42 4.88 -7.85
CA PHE A 61 11.26 4.11 -8.77
C PHE A 61 10.66 2.74 -9.09
N LEU A 62 10.21 2.00 -8.07
CA LEU A 62 9.62 0.68 -8.25
C LEU A 62 8.35 0.75 -9.11
N ASN A 63 7.42 1.66 -8.79
CA ASN A 63 6.19 1.82 -9.56
C ASN A 63 6.48 2.24 -11.00
N THR A 64 7.42 3.16 -11.21
CA THR A 64 7.82 3.61 -12.55
C THR A 64 8.39 2.46 -13.38
N GLU A 65 9.25 1.62 -12.79
CA GLU A 65 9.86 0.50 -13.51
C GLU A 65 8.85 -0.62 -13.80
N ILE A 66 7.93 -0.87 -12.89
CA ILE A 66 6.82 -1.82 -13.09
C ILE A 66 5.93 -1.37 -14.26
N MET A 67 5.59 -0.08 -14.32
CA MET A 67 4.83 0.48 -15.44
C MET A 67 5.59 0.36 -16.76
N ARG A 68 6.89 0.72 -16.78
CA ARG A 68 7.74 0.62 -17.98
C ARG A 68 7.85 -0.82 -18.48
N TYR A 69 8.03 -1.79 -17.58
CA TYR A 69 8.07 -3.21 -17.93
C TYR A 69 6.75 -3.67 -18.55
N THR A 70 5.63 -3.32 -17.90
CA THR A 70 4.28 -3.70 -18.37
C THR A 70 3.98 -3.10 -19.74
N LEU A 71 4.40 -1.85 -19.98
CA LEU A 71 4.25 -1.17 -21.27
C LEU A 71 5.13 -1.79 -22.36
N ALA A 72 6.37 -2.15 -22.04
CA ALA A 72 7.33 -2.69 -23.01
C ALA A 72 7.06 -4.15 -23.40
N TRP A 73 6.52 -4.96 -22.49
CA TRP A 73 6.33 -6.40 -22.72
C TRP A 73 4.86 -6.81 -22.83
N GLY A 74 3.91 -5.94 -22.49
CA GLY A 74 2.48 -6.25 -22.47
C GLY A 74 2.09 -7.33 -21.46
N GLU A 75 2.98 -7.66 -20.52
CA GLU A 75 2.77 -8.67 -19.48
C GLU A 75 3.07 -8.08 -18.09
N SER A 76 2.42 -8.62 -17.07
CA SER A 76 2.67 -8.20 -15.69
C SER A 76 4.10 -8.56 -15.27
N VAL A 77 4.73 -7.72 -14.45
CA VAL A 77 6.04 -7.98 -13.84
C VAL A 77 6.10 -9.34 -13.13
N PHE A 78 4.99 -9.81 -12.56
CA PHE A 78 4.93 -11.14 -11.93
C PHE A 78 5.15 -12.29 -12.91
N VAL A 79 4.70 -12.13 -14.17
CA VAL A 79 4.94 -13.10 -15.24
C VAL A 79 6.41 -13.09 -15.63
N GLY A 80 7.02 -11.90 -15.70
CA GLY A 80 8.46 -11.71 -15.88
C GLY A 80 9.29 -12.40 -14.80
N TRP A 81 8.97 -12.15 -13.53
CA TRP A 81 9.66 -12.77 -12.39
C TRP A 81 9.51 -14.28 -12.35
N ARG A 82 8.37 -14.83 -12.80
CA ARG A 82 8.20 -16.28 -12.90
C ARG A 82 9.16 -16.93 -13.90
N ARG A 83 9.68 -16.19 -14.89
CA ARG A 83 10.73 -16.67 -15.80
C ARG A 83 12.10 -16.72 -15.13
N TRP A 84 12.36 -15.87 -14.14
CA TRP A 84 13.61 -15.89 -13.35
C TRP A 84 13.60 -16.95 -12.27
N GLY A 85 12.42 -17.27 -11.71
CA GLY A 85 12.27 -18.39 -10.81
C GLY A 85 10.84 -18.51 -10.29
N LYS A 86 10.35 -19.75 -10.15
CA LYS A 86 8.99 -20.01 -9.61
C LYS A 86 8.80 -19.50 -8.17
N LEU A 87 9.90 -19.35 -7.42
CA LEU A 87 9.91 -18.92 -6.03
C LEU A 87 9.81 -17.40 -5.85
N VAL A 88 10.17 -16.59 -6.86
CA VAL A 88 10.20 -15.12 -6.73
C VAL A 88 8.79 -14.52 -6.53
N PRO A 89 7.76 -14.91 -7.31
CA PRO A 89 6.41 -14.42 -7.07
C PRO A 89 5.84 -14.90 -5.72
N ILE A 90 6.19 -16.12 -5.30
CA ILE A 90 5.74 -16.70 -4.03
C ILE A 90 6.34 -15.92 -2.86
N TRP A 91 7.65 -15.68 -2.89
CA TRP A 91 8.34 -14.87 -1.89
C TRP A 91 7.72 -13.46 -1.82
N PHE A 92 7.42 -12.85 -2.96
CA PHE A 92 6.79 -11.53 -2.99
C PHE A 92 5.42 -11.55 -2.31
N ILE A 93 4.56 -12.53 -2.61
CA ILE A 93 3.25 -12.71 -1.96
C ILE A 93 3.40 -12.85 -0.44
N PHE A 94 4.34 -13.67 0.04
CA PHE A 94 4.56 -13.78 1.48
C PHE A 94 5.07 -12.48 2.10
N SER A 95 5.99 -11.79 1.42
CA SER A 95 6.55 -10.52 1.89
C SER A 95 5.51 -9.39 1.95
N THR A 96 4.44 -9.47 1.14
CA THR A 96 3.34 -8.51 1.18
C THR A 96 2.24 -8.93 2.16
N VAL A 97 1.91 -10.22 2.24
CA VAL A 97 0.85 -10.70 3.16
C VAL A 97 1.27 -10.58 4.62
N ILE A 98 2.52 -10.91 4.97
CA ILE A 98 2.95 -10.92 6.38
C ILE A 98 2.81 -9.53 7.04
N PRO A 99 3.31 -8.43 6.46
CA PRO A 99 3.14 -7.10 7.05
C PRO A 99 1.68 -6.65 7.15
N TRP A 100 0.85 -7.01 6.16
CA TRP A 100 -0.56 -6.63 6.12
C TRP A 100 -1.46 -7.52 7.01
N ALA A 101 -1.05 -8.76 7.26
CA ALA A 101 -1.74 -9.70 8.14
C ALA A 101 -1.48 -9.42 9.63
N LEU A 102 -0.47 -8.60 9.96
CA LEU A 102 -0.26 -8.16 11.33
C LEU A 102 -1.47 -7.32 11.77
N PRO A 103 -2.13 -7.66 12.89
CA PRO A 103 -3.33 -6.96 13.38
C PRO A 103 -3.01 -5.55 13.94
N GLY A 104 -1.86 -4.97 13.58
CA GLY A 104 -1.39 -3.67 14.06
C GLY A 104 -2.38 -2.55 13.76
N PHE A 105 -2.92 -2.53 12.54
CA PHE A 105 -3.91 -1.52 12.14
C PHE A 105 -5.19 -1.63 12.96
N VAL A 106 -5.74 -2.84 13.10
CA VAL A 106 -7.00 -3.05 13.84
C VAL A 106 -6.81 -2.79 15.34
N THR A 107 -5.66 -3.16 15.90
CA THR A 107 -5.33 -2.89 17.29
C THR A 107 -5.20 -1.39 17.54
N ALA A 108 -4.54 -0.64 16.64
CA ALA A 108 -4.44 0.82 16.73
C ALA A 108 -5.82 1.49 16.61
N SER A 109 -6.65 1.07 15.66
CA SER A 109 -8.02 1.56 15.51
C SER A 109 -8.88 1.27 16.74
N SER A 110 -8.76 0.08 17.34
CA SER A 110 -9.48 -0.28 18.56
C SER A 110 -9.04 0.54 19.78
N ALA A 111 -7.75 0.90 19.87
CA ALA A 111 -7.21 1.72 20.95
C ALA A 111 -7.75 3.15 20.86
N LEU A 112 -7.80 3.72 19.65
CA LEU A 112 -8.45 5.01 19.41
C LEU A 112 -9.94 4.96 19.76
N LEU A 113 -10.65 3.90 19.37
CA LEU A 113 -12.07 3.75 19.68
C LEU A 113 -12.33 3.65 21.19
N ASN A 114 -11.47 2.93 21.92
CA ASN A 114 -11.53 2.86 23.38
C ASN A 114 -11.24 4.22 24.03
N HIS A 115 -10.33 5.02 23.46
CA HIS A 115 -10.07 6.37 23.97
C HIS A 115 -11.28 7.31 23.83
N VAL A 116 -12.07 7.17 22.78
CA VAL A 116 -13.31 7.94 22.58
C VAL A 116 -14.48 7.34 23.40
N PHE A 117 -14.54 6.02 23.51
CA PHE A 117 -15.59 5.29 24.22
C PHE A 117 -14.97 4.31 25.23
N PRO A 118 -14.62 4.78 26.45
CA PRO A 118 -13.89 3.98 27.45
C PRO A 118 -14.68 2.78 28.03
N ILE A 119 -15.95 2.66 27.66
CA ILE A 119 -16.81 1.51 27.99
C ILE A 119 -16.51 0.28 27.11
N LEU A 120 -15.85 0.45 25.97
CA LEU A 120 -15.60 -0.65 25.04
C LEU A 120 -14.29 -1.37 25.36
N PRO A 121 -14.32 -2.68 25.73
CA PRO A 121 -13.10 -3.43 25.99
C PRO A 121 -12.27 -3.59 24.70
N GLN A 122 -11.05 -3.07 24.70
CA GLN A 122 -10.14 -3.04 23.54
C GLN A 122 -9.99 -4.39 22.83
N ARG A 123 -9.90 -5.49 23.60
CA ARG A 123 -9.76 -6.84 23.04
C ARG A 123 -10.98 -7.25 22.22
N LEU A 124 -12.18 -6.98 22.73
CA LEU A 124 -13.43 -7.37 22.07
C LEU A 124 -13.68 -6.52 20.82
N THR A 125 -13.40 -5.21 20.92
CA THR A 125 -13.47 -4.27 19.79
C THR A 125 -12.50 -4.65 18.68
N SER A 126 -11.27 -5.05 19.02
CA SER A 126 -10.27 -5.52 18.04
C SER A 126 -10.77 -6.75 17.27
N VAL A 127 -11.27 -7.76 18.00
CA VAL A 127 -11.77 -9.01 17.39
C VAL A 127 -12.96 -8.72 16.47
N PHE A 128 -13.89 -7.88 16.91
CA PHE A 128 -15.02 -7.46 16.10
C PHE A 128 -14.57 -6.74 14.81
N LEU A 129 -13.64 -5.79 14.91
CA LEU A 129 -13.13 -5.05 13.75
C LEU A 129 -12.36 -5.95 12.77
N ILE A 130 -11.60 -6.94 13.24
CA ILE A 130 -10.91 -7.91 12.37
C ILE A 130 -11.94 -8.72 11.57
N ILE A 131 -12.97 -9.24 12.24
CA ILE A 131 -14.03 -10.03 11.60
C ILE A 131 -14.80 -9.16 10.60
N LEU A 132 -15.14 -7.93 10.97
CA LEU A 132 -15.85 -6.99 10.10
C LEU A 132 -15.02 -6.63 8.86
N THR A 133 -13.72 -6.34 9.03
CA THR A 133 -12.81 -6.06 7.90
C THR A 133 -12.69 -7.27 6.98
N GLY A 134 -12.56 -8.48 7.55
CA GLY A 134 -12.51 -9.72 6.80
C GLY A 134 -13.79 -9.99 5.99
N LEU A 135 -14.96 -9.71 6.56
CA LEU A 135 -16.25 -9.84 5.86
C LEU A 135 -16.38 -8.82 4.73
N ILE A 136 -16.03 -7.56 4.97
CA ILE A 136 -16.09 -6.50 3.94
C ILE A 136 -15.20 -6.86 2.76
N LEU A 137 -13.95 -7.27 3.02
CA LEU A 137 -13.02 -7.68 1.97
C LEU A 137 -13.45 -8.96 1.24
N SER A 138 -14.26 -9.82 1.86
CA SER A 138 -14.78 -11.04 1.23
C SER A 138 -16.06 -10.81 0.43
N MET A 139 -16.77 -9.71 0.69
CA MET A 139 -18.04 -9.36 0.02
C MET A 139 -17.88 -8.33 -1.11
N GLY A 140 -16.76 -7.61 -1.16
CA GLY A 140 -16.41 -6.69 -2.25
C GLY A 140 -15.59 -7.38 -3.33
#